data_AF-A0A3A5RJP2-F1
#
_entry.id   AF-A0A3A5RJP2-F1
#
_cell.length_a   1.000
_cell.length_b   1.000
_cell.length_c   1.000
_cell.angle_alpha   90.00
_cell.angle_beta   90.00
_cell.angle_gamma   90.00
#
_symmetry.space_group_name_H-M   'P 1'
#
loop_
_entity.id
_entity.type
_entity.pdbx_description
1 polymer ?
#
loop_
_entity_poly.entity_id
_entity_poly.type
_entity_poly.pdbx_seq_one_letter_code
_entity_poly.pdbx_strand_id
1 'polypeptide(L)'
;MRSIRFTEKTLTRALTAGVLMGSLFLPFSAGAASPERTAESKSVPAAAVSAQEKVSQEKIVKENLKIAGTALMCAGTYSMGEGSSEHSLFSDYGWDVSPFRAASDDTDVHFAVAVSKKAYGRTYPTILAFRGSQTKTDWKTNFRASLVPFDEKNKTADPKTVPSVHEGFERYAATVLRTPMDLDGDGKEEMVAPYLKQHPDRRLYLTGHSLGGAVASLVAERLVEKGVPKAQVPVITFGAPAVGNKAFADVYGKRIDLIRVVTSLDPVPGSLQTFFGGDFTQFGKVVKFNLSKNYSGYQHPVSFYLDLALRRFYDSYDEAVKMGLLQKVPLAQEQGKKPMSALALYTTEDSFDDRFSPDLGRFVLDDYRAMLPRYTVLDVKHEKEDNFRIEEGTLMKAAQKAGASYLIIVTLDIKRLGQSRAFYITLSQHVRSLEGPGLSTLTMGSTRVSFDQGLTQATLSLLEDQKAVIRNLLPFIRTEERLWNLTPGDDTSENH
;
A
#
# COMPACT_ATOMS: atom_id res chain seq x y z
N MET A 1 51.37 40.77 40.43
CA MET A 1 51.73 39.46 41.02
C MET A 1 51.74 38.38 39.93
N ARG A 2 52.54 37.33 40.12
CA ARG A 2 52.55 35.97 39.52
C ARG A 2 51.54 35.69 38.38
N SER A 3 52.01 35.39 37.16
CA SER A 3 52.41 34.06 36.64
C SER A 3 51.20 33.23 36.19
N ILE A 4 50.92 33.02 34.89
CA ILE A 4 51.70 32.28 33.87
C ILE A 4 51.90 30.80 34.27
N ARG A 5 51.23 29.89 33.53
CA ARG A 5 51.87 28.96 32.58
C ARG A 5 50.86 28.31 31.61
N PHE A 6 51.29 28.17 30.36
CA PHE A 6 50.69 27.32 29.32
C PHE A 6 51.41 25.96 29.31
N THR A 7 50.68 24.91 28.90
CA THR A 7 51.15 23.81 28.04
C THR A 7 49.93 23.31 27.27
N GLU A 8 49.72 23.65 25.99
CA GLU A 8 50.40 23.12 24.79
C GLU A 8 50.02 21.65 24.50
N LYS A 9 49.19 21.39 23.48
CA LYS A 9 49.50 21.04 22.06
C LYS A 9 49.57 19.51 21.87
N THR A 10 49.44 18.90 20.69
CA THR A 10 49.65 19.31 19.28
C THR A 10 48.60 18.55 18.43
N LEU A 11 47.80 19.17 17.53
CA LEU A 11 48.05 19.50 16.11
C LEU A 11 48.60 18.32 15.26
N THR A 12 48.42 18.23 13.94
CA THR A 12 48.09 19.22 12.87
C THR A 12 47.26 18.51 11.77
N ARG A 13 46.63 19.09 10.73
CA ARG A 13 46.53 20.44 10.10
C ARG A 13 45.06 20.57 9.60
N ALA A 14 44.56 21.11 8.47
CA ALA A 14 44.92 21.98 7.32
C ALA A 14 43.59 22.37 6.61
N LEU A 15 43.43 23.42 5.77
CA LEU A 15 44.09 24.72 5.60
C LEU A 15 43.14 25.65 4.78
N THR A 16 43.28 26.97 4.97
CA THR A 16 42.94 28.17 4.13
C THR A 16 42.20 28.01 2.77
N ALA A 17 41.17 28.79 2.39
CA ALA A 17 40.98 30.27 2.34
C ALA A 17 41.82 31.02 1.27
N GLY A 18 41.38 32.06 0.54
CA GLY A 18 40.05 32.70 0.37
C GLY A 18 40.08 34.04 -0.43
N VAL A 19 38.91 34.63 -0.75
CA VAL A 19 38.63 36.05 -1.18
C VAL A 19 39.15 36.59 -2.55
N LEU A 20 38.26 37.04 -3.48
CA LEU A 20 38.04 38.46 -3.93
C LEU A 20 37.01 38.60 -5.09
N MET A 21 36.67 39.84 -5.52
CA MET A 21 35.68 40.21 -6.57
C MET A 21 36.29 40.42 -7.99
N GLY A 22 35.44 40.47 -9.04
CA GLY A 22 35.58 41.53 -10.08
C GLY A 22 35.25 41.20 -11.55
N SER A 23 34.07 41.63 -12.00
CA SER A 23 33.59 42.01 -13.36
C SER A 23 34.52 41.99 -14.59
N LEU A 24 34.00 41.53 -15.75
CA LEU A 24 33.91 42.34 -17.00
C LEU A 24 32.89 41.76 -18.01
N PHE A 25 32.66 42.44 -19.15
CA PHE A 25 31.61 42.16 -20.16
C PHE A 25 32.13 42.42 -21.59
N LEU A 26 31.50 41.78 -22.61
CA LEU A 26 31.61 42.05 -24.08
C LEU A 26 32.96 41.70 -24.78
N PRO A 27 33.02 41.58 -26.14
CA PRO A 27 31.95 41.50 -27.15
C PRO A 27 32.06 40.28 -28.13
N PHE A 28 31.19 40.29 -29.15
CA PHE A 28 31.19 39.48 -30.39
C PHE A 28 32.56 39.32 -31.11
N SER A 29 32.72 38.18 -31.80
CA SER A 29 33.45 38.05 -33.07
C SER A 29 32.81 36.93 -33.92
N ALA A 30 32.99 36.93 -35.24
CA ALA A 30 32.23 36.07 -36.16
C ALA A 30 33.06 35.50 -37.34
N GLY A 31 32.66 34.31 -37.82
CA GLY A 31 33.29 33.57 -38.92
C GLY A 31 34.53 32.75 -38.49
N ALA A 32 34.82 31.57 -39.03
CA ALA A 32 34.08 30.72 -39.99
C ALA A 32 34.59 29.25 -39.83
N ALA A 33 34.04 28.19 -40.44
CA ALA A 33 33.04 28.12 -41.52
C ALA A 33 32.05 26.92 -41.33
N SER A 34 32.00 25.98 -42.28
CA SER A 34 31.09 24.82 -42.34
C SER A 34 31.72 23.74 -43.26
N PRO A 35 31.09 22.58 -43.53
CA PRO A 35 29.98 21.90 -42.83
C PRO A 35 30.26 20.40 -42.57
N GLU A 36 29.41 19.74 -41.77
CA GLU A 36 28.89 18.42 -42.18
C GLU A 36 27.46 18.21 -41.67
N ARG A 37 26.66 17.38 -42.34
CA ARG A 37 25.22 17.22 -42.08
C ARG A 37 24.90 15.89 -41.39
N THR A 38 24.19 15.96 -40.27
CA THR A 38 23.21 14.93 -39.88
C THR A 38 21.90 15.62 -39.48
N ALA A 39 20.77 14.92 -39.61
CA ALA A 39 19.45 15.54 -39.57
C ALA A 39 18.92 15.73 -38.14
N GLU A 40 18.40 16.91 -37.84
CA GLU A 40 17.63 17.17 -36.61
C GLU A 40 16.32 16.37 -36.64
N SER A 41 16.17 15.40 -35.72
CA SER A 41 14.84 15.03 -35.26
C SER A 41 14.34 16.16 -34.35
N LYS A 42 13.24 16.82 -34.73
CA LYS A 42 12.61 17.83 -33.88
C LYS A 42 11.98 17.16 -32.67
N SER A 43 12.74 17.09 -31.58
CA SER A 43 12.19 16.84 -30.26
C SER A 43 11.19 17.96 -29.95
N VAL A 44 9.91 17.60 -29.80
CA VAL A 44 8.93 18.54 -29.26
C VAL A 44 9.36 18.81 -27.81
N PRO A 45 9.60 20.07 -27.40
CA PRO A 45 9.95 20.35 -26.02
C PRO A 45 8.79 19.90 -25.13
N ALA A 46 9.10 19.06 -24.14
CA ALA A 46 8.11 18.63 -23.16
C ALA A 46 7.50 19.88 -22.51
N ALA A 47 6.17 19.99 -22.55
CA ALA A 47 5.48 21.15 -21.99
C ALA A 47 5.85 21.32 -20.50
N ALA A 48 6.15 22.55 -20.09
CA ALA A 48 6.60 22.83 -18.74
C ALA A 48 5.46 22.63 -17.73
N VAL A 49 5.37 21.41 -17.19
CA VAL A 49 4.35 20.97 -16.22
C VAL A 49 4.26 21.97 -15.06
N SER A 50 3.07 22.54 -14.87
CA SER A 50 2.85 23.62 -13.92
C SER A 50 2.97 23.15 -12.46
N ALA A 51 3.25 24.08 -11.56
CA ALA A 51 3.28 23.81 -10.12
C ALA A 51 1.94 23.24 -9.60
N GLN A 52 0.81 23.63 -10.21
CA GLN A 52 -0.52 23.15 -9.82
C GLN A 52 -0.76 21.69 -10.24
N GLU A 53 -0.34 21.31 -11.45
CA GLU A 53 -0.38 19.90 -11.89
C GLU A 53 0.53 19.03 -11.02
N LYS A 54 1.70 19.54 -10.65
CA LYS A 54 2.66 18.86 -9.76
C LYS A 54 2.07 18.57 -8.38
N VAL A 55 1.51 19.58 -7.70
CA VAL A 55 0.83 19.40 -6.39
C VAL A 55 -0.37 18.46 -6.50
N SER A 56 -1.11 18.51 -7.62
CA SER A 56 -2.21 17.57 -7.90
C SER A 56 -1.71 16.13 -7.97
N GLN A 57 -0.62 15.86 -8.69
CA GLN A 57 -0.09 14.50 -8.83
C GLN A 57 0.52 13.97 -7.53
N GLU A 58 1.21 14.80 -6.73
CA GLU A 58 1.66 14.41 -5.39
C GLU A 58 0.49 13.93 -4.51
N LYS A 59 -0.65 14.64 -4.58
CA LYS A 59 -1.87 14.24 -3.86
C LYS A 59 -2.46 12.94 -4.41
N ILE A 60 -2.43 12.72 -5.72
CA ILE A 60 -2.93 11.49 -6.37
C ILE A 60 -2.10 10.27 -5.96
N VAL A 61 -0.76 10.35 -5.99
CA VAL A 61 0.10 9.21 -5.59
C VAL A 61 0.03 8.94 -4.09
N LYS A 62 -0.05 9.99 -3.24
CA LYS A 62 -0.33 9.85 -1.80
C LYS A 62 -1.69 9.20 -1.53
N GLU A 63 -2.74 9.55 -2.28
CA GLU A 63 -4.08 8.95 -2.14
C GLU A 63 -4.10 7.49 -2.60
N ASN A 64 -3.52 7.18 -3.77
CA ASN A 64 -3.45 5.80 -4.26
C ASN A 64 -2.58 4.90 -3.36
N LEU A 65 -1.48 5.40 -2.77
CA LEU A 65 -0.70 4.66 -1.77
C LEU A 65 -1.57 4.29 -0.55
N LYS A 66 -2.29 5.28 0.00
CA LYS A 66 -3.20 5.06 1.15
C LYS A 66 -4.27 4.04 0.81
N ILE A 67 -4.85 4.11 -0.40
CA ILE A 67 -5.86 3.14 -0.89
C ILE A 67 -5.25 1.73 -1.08
N ALA A 68 -4.05 1.59 -1.64
CA ALA A 68 -3.40 0.29 -1.82
C ALA A 68 -3.03 -0.37 -0.49
N GLY A 69 -2.50 0.41 0.46
CA GLY A 69 -2.17 -0.09 1.80
C GLY A 69 -3.40 -0.51 2.60
N THR A 70 -4.49 0.26 2.55
CA THR A 70 -5.73 -0.14 3.23
C THR A 70 -6.46 -1.28 2.53
N ALA A 71 -6.35 -1.42 1.19
CA ALA A 71 -6.87 -2.57 0.46
C ALA A 71 -6.14 -3.86 0.86
N LEU A 72 -4.80 -3.82 0.94
CA LEU A 72 -3.96 -4.93 1.40
C LEU A 72 -4.33 -5.34 2.83
N MET A 73 -4.44 -4.36 3.74
CA MET A 73 -4.79 -4.62 5.13
C MET A 73 -6.19 -5.24 5.27
N CYS A 74 -7.15 -4.77 4.47
CA CYS A 74 -8.49 -5.36 4.37
C CYS A 74 -8.48 -6.79 3.83
N ALA A 75 -7.69 -7.09 2.79
CA ALA A 75 -7.61 -8.43 2.22
C ALA A 75 -7.16 -9.45 3.28
N GLY A 76 -6.12 -9.13 4.05
CA GLY A 76 -5.62 -10.01 5.12
C GLY A 76 -6.61 -10.32 6.24
N THR A 77 -7.60 -9.43 6.49
CA THR A 77 -8.66 -9.73 7.48
C THR A 77 -9.48 -10.98 7.15
N TYR A 78 -9.42 -11.48 5.90
CA TYR A 78 -10.11 -12.69 5.48
C TYR A 78 -9.40 -13.99 5.86
N SER A 79 -8.09 -13.98 6.12
CA SER A 79 -7.26 -15.18 6.36
C SER A 79 -6.72 -15.29 7.81
N MET A 80 -7.31 -14.52 8.73
CA MET A 80 -6.86 -14.29 10.12
C MET A 80 -6.63 -15.56 10.96
N GLY A 81 -7.32 -16.67 10.67
CA GLY A 81 -7.22 -17.91 11.43
C GLY A 81 -6.09 -18.84 10.98
N GLU A 82 -5.48 -18.57 9.82
CA GLU A 82 -4.55 -19.47 9.11
C GLU A 82 -3.16 -18.84 8.89
N GLY A 83 -3.03 -17.53 9.12
CA GLY A 83 -1.85 -16.73 8.81
C GLY A 83 -2.05 -15.97 7.51
N SER A 84 -2.31 -14.66 7.60
CA SER A 84 -2.44 -13.79 6.42
C SER A 84 -1.06 -13.36 5.92
N SER A 85 -0.76 -13.70 4.66
CA SER A 85 0.45 -13.21 3.97
C SER A 85 0.46 -11.68 3.83
N GLU A 86 -0.71 -11.05 3.73
CA GLU A 86 -0.84 -9.59 3.76
C GLU A 86 -0.40 -9.00 5.11
N HIS A 87 -0.73 -9.66 6.21
CA HIS A 87 -0.34 -9.24 7.57
C HIS A 87 1.12 -9.57 7.87
N SER A 88 1.65 -10.67 7.33
CA SER A 88 3.10 -10.94 7.28
C SER A 88 3.83 -9.82 6.53
N LEU A 89 3.32 -9.38 5.37
CA LEU A 89 3.93 -8.29 4.59
C LEU A 89 3.93 -6.95 5.36
N PHE A 90 2.89 -6.62 6.11
CA PHE A 90 2.92 -5.48 7.03
C PHE A 90 3.97 -5.65 8.14
N SER A 91 4.04 -6.83 8.75
CA SER A 91 4.95 -7.15 9.85
C SER A 91 6.43 -7.08 9.44
N ASP A 92 6.75 -7.65 8.27
CA ASP A 92 8.06 -7.61 7.64
C ASP A 92 8.61 -6.18 7.48
N TYR A 93 7.73 -5.20 7.31
CA TYR A 93 8.07 -3.82 6.96
C TYR A 93 7.74 -2.80 8.05
N GLY A 94 7.85 -3.24 9.32
CA GLY A 94 7.93 -2.35 10.48
C GLY A 94 6.57 -1.94 11.06
N TRP A 95 5.56 -2.80 10.93
CA TRP A 95 4.29 -2.67 11.62
C TRP A 95 4.11 -3.82 12.63
N ASP A 96 3.38 -3.61 13.71
CA ASP A 96 2.85 -4.69 14.55
C ASP A 96 1.40 -4.95 14.13
N VAL A 97 1.05 -6.22 13.86
CA VAL A 97 -0.29 -6.59 13.39
C VAL A 97 -0.99 -7.50 14.39
N SER A 98 -2.02 -6.96 15.03
CA SER A 98 -2.79 -7.61 16.09
C SER A 98 -4.17 -8.02 15.60
N PRO A 99 -4.48 -9.33 15.53
CA PRO A 99 -5.79 -9.82 15.10
C PRO A 99 -6.78 -9.90 16.27
N PHE A 100 -8.00 -9.42 16.05
CA PHE A 100 -9.08 -9.40 17.05
C PHE A 100 -10.28 -10.23 16.58
N ARG A 101 -10.80 -11.05 17.51
CA ARG A 101 -12.14 -11.63 17.44
C ARG A 101 -12.86 -11.33 18.75
N ALA A 102 -14.06 -10.77 18.67
CA ALA A 102 -14.94 -10.60 19.81
C ALA A 102 -16.36 -11.04 19.44
N ALA A 103 -17.17 -11.38 20.44
CA ALA A 103 -18.57 -11.73 20.26
C ALA A 103 -19.47 -10.65 20.87
N SER A 104 -20.54 -10.28 20.17
CA SER A 104 -21.73 -9.67 20.76
C SER A 104 -22.93 -10.54 20.42
N ASP A 105 -23.21 -11.47 21.34
CA ASP A 105 -24.39 -12.35 21.48
C ASP A 105 -24.82 -13.15 20.23
N ASP A 106 -25.15 -12.50 19.11
CA ASP A 106 -25.50 -13.10 17.82
C ASP A 106 -24.49 -12.78 16.69
N THR A 107 -23.37 -12.13 16.99
CA THR A 107 -22.41 -11.66 15.96
C THR A 107 -20.95 -11.79 16.39
N ASP A 108 -20.21 -12.62 15.67
CA ASP A 108 -18.74 -12.61 15.64
C ASP A 108 -18.26 -11.35 14.91
N VAL A 109 -17.49 -10.50 15.59
CA VAL A 109 -16.77 -9.38 14.97
C VAL A 109 -15.30 -9.76 14.76
N HIS A 110 -14.76 -9.44 13.58
CA HIS A 110 -13.41 -9.82 13.16
C HIS A 110 -12.69 -8.61 12.56
N PHE A 111 -11.65 -8.14 13.24
CA PHE A 111 -10.90 -6.96 12.80
C PHE A 111 -9.42 -7.10 13.10
N ALA A 112 -8.61 -6.26 12.47
CA ALA A 112 -7.17 -6.23 12.63
C ALA A 112 -6.72 -4.80 12.94
N VAL A 113 -5.76 -4.64 13.84
CA VAL A 113 -5.03 -3.40 14.03
C VAL A 113 -3.62 -3.61 13.48
N ALA A 114 -3.16 -2.72 12.59
CA ALA A 114 -1.76 -2.64 12.18
C ALA A 114 -1.19 -1.29 12.64
N VAL A 115 -0.22 -1.32 13.54
CA VAL A 115 0.42 -0.13 14.14
C VAL A 115 1.79 0.08 13.50
N SER A 116 2.12 1.28 13.01
CA SER A 116 3.47 1.51 12.45
C SER A 116 4.48 1.99 13.48
N LYS A 117 5.62 1.30 13.57
CA LYS A 117 6.77 1.65 14.43
C LYS A 117 7.47 2.95 14.01
N LYS A 118 7.14 3.54 12.86
CA LYS A 118 7.91 4.64 12.23
C LYS A 118 7.00 5.74 11.71
N ALA A 119 7.18 6.97 12.21
CA ALA A 119 6.42 8.14 11.77
C ALA A 119 6.50 8.38 10.25
N TYR A 120 5.35 8.62 9.62
CA TYR A 120 5.22 9.05 8.23
C TYR A 120 4.95 10.56 8.23
N GLY A 121 5.95 11.34 7.79
CA GLY A 121 5.98 12.78 8.03
C GLY A 121 5.94 13.06 9.54
N ARG A 122 4.96 13.86 9.96
CA ARG A 122 4.73 14.24 11.38
C ARG A 122 3.69 13.38 12.09
N THR A 123 3.33 12.23 11.52
CA THR A 123 2.23 11.39 12.05
C THR A 123 2.62 9.94 12.22
N TYR A 124 2.06 9.29 13.24
CA TYR A 124 2.17 7.84 13.42
C TYR A 124 0.88 7.18 12.92
N PRO A 125 0.92 6.46 11.78
CA PRO A 125 -0.26 5.81 11.24
C PRO A 125 -0.51 4.46 11.91
N THR A 126 -1.78 4.25 12.25
CA THR A 126 -2.34 2.96 12.65
C THR A 126 -3.50 2.65 11.72
N ILE A 127 -3.64 1.42 11.23
CA ILE A 127 -4.76 1.00 10.37
C ILE A 127 -5.65 0.05 11.18
N LEU A 128 -6.93 0.36 11.29
CA LEU A 128 -7.94 -0.52 11.88
C LEU A 128 -8.86 -1.01 10.76
N ALA A 129 -8.73 -2.31 10.44
CA ALA A 129 -9.35 -2.95 9.29
C ALA A 129 -10.43 -3.96 9.71
N PHE A 130 -11.64 -3.80 9.19
CA PHE A 130 -12.80 -4.66 9.50
C PHE A 130 -13.05 -5.70 8.41
N ARG A 131 -13.21 -6.97 8.81
CA ARG A 131 -13.61 -8.06 7.91
C ARG A 131 -15.08 -7.92 7.53
N GLY A 132 -15.38 -8.08 6.24
CA GLY A 132 -16.75 -8.26 5.77
C GLY A 132 -17.25 -9.70 5.93
N SER A 133 -18.52 -9.96 5.62
CA SER A 133 -19.10 -11.32 5.63
C SER A 133 -18.38 -12.26 4.65
N GLN A 134 -18.37 -13.56 4.96
CA GLN A 134 -17.76 -14.58 4.08
C GLN A 134 -18.72 -14.98 2.95
N THR A 135 -20.02 -15.10 3.22
CA THR A 135 -21.04 -15.43 2.21
C THR A 135 -22.13 -14.36 2.05
N LYS A 136 -22.84 -14.40 0.91
CA LYS A 136 -24.05 -13.60 0.65
C LYS A 136 -25.30 -14.09 1.42
N THR A 137 -25.14 -15.07 2.30
CA THR A 137 -26.17 -15.60 3.22
C THR A 137 -25.93 -15.12 4.64
N ASP A 138 -24.68 -15.16 5.13
CA ASP A 138 -24.32 -14.79 6.52
C ASP A 138 -24.80 -13.38 6.86
N TRP A 139 -24.64 -12.42 5.93
CA TRP A 139 -25.07 -11.04 6.19
C TRP A 139 -26.58 -10.93 6.35
N LYS A 140 -27.39 -11.71 5.62
CA LYS A 140 -28.87 -11.67 5.72
C LYS A 140 -29.37 -12.22 7.05
N THR A 141 -28.70 -13.26 7.54
CA THR A 141 -29.05 -13.93 8.79
C THR A 141 -28.61 -13.10 9.99
N ASN A 142 -27.38 -12.58 9.96
CA ASN A 142 -26.74 -11.93 11.12
C ASN A 142 -27.05 -10.42 11.17
N PHE A 143 -27.30 -9.78 10.02
CA PHE A 143 -27.57 -8.34 9.91
C PHE A 143 -28.99 -8.12 9.38
N ARG A 144 -29.97 -8.33 10.27
CA ARG A 144 -31.37 -7.96 10.03
C ARG A 144 -31.46 -6.46 9.73
N ALA A 145 -32.20 -6.08 8.69
CA ALA A 145 -32.26 -4.73 8.14
C ALA A 145 -33.08 -3.72 8.99
N SER A 146 -33.03 -3.83 10.32
CA SER A 146 -33.59 -2.82 11.22
C SER A 146 -32.81 -1.50 11.10
N LEU A 147 -33.53 -0.39 11.06
CA LEU A 147 -32.95 0.93 11.33
C LEU A 147 -33.09 1.25 12.83
N VAL A 148 -32.04 1.81 13.43
CA VAL A 148 -32.05 2.34 14.81
C VAL A 148 -31.59 3.80 14.82
N PRO A 149 -32.15 4.66 15.70
CA PRO A 149 -31.71 6.05 15.84
C PRO A 149 -30.23 6.13 16.23
N PHE A 150 -29.46 6.97 15.54
CA PHE A 150 -28.02 7.10 15.78
C PHE A 150 -27.73 7.96 17.03
N ASP A 151 -28.33 9.15 17.14
CA ASP A 151 -28.24 9.96 18.36
C ASP A 151 -29.06 9.31 19.49
N GLU A 152 -28.42 9.00 20.62
CA GLU A 152 -29.06 8.37 21.78
C GLU A 152 -30.26 9.17 22.32
N LYS A 153 -30.29 10.50 22.10
CA LYS A 153 -31.43 11.36 22.48
C LYS A 153 -32.71 11.00 21.72
N ASN A 154 -32.59 10.39 20.54
CA ASN A 154 -33.69 10.01 19.66
C ASN A 154 -34.05 8.52 19.77
N LYS A 155 -33.50 7.78 20.75
CA LYS A 155 -33.61 6.30 20.87
C LYS A 155 -35.04 5.72 20.87
N THR A 156 -36.05 6.52 21.18
CA THR A 156 -37.48 6.14 21.19
C THR A 156 -38.29 6.70 20.01
N ALA A 157 -37.68 7.47 19.10
CA ALA A 157 -38.33 8.02 17.91
C ALA A 157 -38.43 6.98 16.77
N ASP A 158 -39.37 7.17 15.84
CA ASP A 158 -39.47 6.33 14.63
C ASP A 158 -38.17 6.46 13.80
N PRO A 159 -37.43 5.36 13.54
CA PRO A 159 -36.18 5.37 12.77
C PRO A 159 -36.32 5.87 11.32
N LYS A 160 -37.53 6.05 10.80
CA LYS A 160 -37.80 6.69 9.50
C LYS A 160 -37.82 8.22 9.59
N THR A 161 -38.00 8.78 10.78
CA THR A 161 -38.19 10.23 11.02
C THR A 161 -36.94 10.95 11.53
N VAL A 162 -35.97 10.20 12.06
CA VAL A 162 -34.72 10.72 12.64
C VAL A 162 -33.49 10.14 11.95
N PRO A 163 -32.30 10.75 12.09
CA PRO A 163 -31.03 10.16 11.65
C PRO A 163 -30.84 8.73 12.23
N SER A 164 -30.89 7.73 11.36
CA SER A 164 -30.87 6.31 11.75
C SER A 164 -29.96 5.48 10.87
N VAL A 165 -29.35 4.46 11.49
CA VAL A 165 -28.36 3.56 10.89
C VAL A 165 -28.81 2.10 10.99
N HIS A 166 -28.18 1.23 10.22
CA HIS A 166 -28.43 -0.21 10.25
C HIS A 166 -27.99 -0.82 11.60
N GLU A 167 -28.91 -1.47 12.30
CA GLU A 167 -28.72 -2.00 13.67
C GLU A 167 -27.49 -2.89 13.82
N GLY A 168 -27.34 -3.91 12.96
CA GLY A 168 -26.18 -4.80 13.01
C GLY A 168 -24.82 -4.11 12.75
N PHE A 169 -24.75 -3.11 11.85
CA PHE A 169 -23.50 -2.36 11.62
C PHE A 169 -23.14 -1.51 12.84
N GLU A 170 -24.14 -0.90 13.49
CA GLU A 170 -23.97 -0.15 14.73
C GLU A 170 -23.57 -1.06 15.91
N ARG A 171 -24.17 -2.25 16.04
CA ARG A 171 -23.79 -3.25 17.05
C ARG A 171 -22.33 -3.68 16.90
N TYR A 172 -21.86 -3.89 15.67
CA TYR A 172 -20.46 -4.18 15.36
C TYR A 172 -19.57 -3.00 15.74
N ALA A 173 -19.86 -1.79 15.25
CA ALA A 173 -19.08 -0.58 15.54
C ALA A 173 -19.01 -0.29 17.06
N ALA A 174 -20.11 -0.42 17.78
CA ALA A 174 -20.17 -0.27 19.23
C ALA A 174 -19.43 -1.37 19.99
N THR A 175 -19.27 -2.57 19.41
CA THR A 175 -18.46 -3.65 20.00
C THR A 175 -16.97 -3.35 19.85
N VAL A 176 -16.52 -2.98 18.64
CA VAL A 176 -15.15 -2.49 18.38
C VAL A 176 -14.78 -1.34 19.33
N LEU A 177 -15.68 -0.37 19.50
CA LEU A 177 -15.48 0.80 20.36
C LEU A 177 -15.56 0.50 21.88
N ARG A 178 -15.79 -0.76 22.26
CA ARG A 178 -15.67 -1.28 23.64
C ARG A 178 -14.50 -2.23 23.82
N THR A 179 -13.77 -2.59 22.77
CA THR A 179 -12.56 -3.40 22.84
C THR A 179 -11.34 -2.51 23.04
N PRO A 180 -10.58 -2.66 24.14
CA PRO A 180 -9.23 -2.10 24.26
C PRO A 180 -8.31 -2.69 23.18
N MET A 181 -7.33 -1.92 22.72
CA MET A 181 -6.34 -2.38 21.75
C MET A 181 -5.04 -1.57 21.87
N ASP A 182 -3.90 -2.20 21.56
CA ASP A 182 -2.64 -1.47 21.39
C ASP A 182 -2.73 -0.57 20.14
N LEU A 183 -2.40 0.71 20.33
CA LEU A 183 -2.49 1.75 19.31
C LEU A 183 -1.12 2.34 18.92
N ASP A 184 -0.03 1.95 19.58
CA ASP A 184 1.33 2.44 19.28
C ASP A 184 2.52 1.47 19.38
N GLY A 185 2.28 0.21 19.76
CA GLY A 185 3.26 -0.87 19.81
C GLY A 185 4.01 -0.94 21.13
N ASP A 186 3.52 -0.27 22.19
CA ASP A 186 4.16 -0.31 23.52
C ASP A 186 3.66 -1.44 24.43
N GLY A 187 2.67 -2.23 23.98
CA GLY A 187 2.15 -3.42 24.66
C GLY A 187 1.07 -3.16 25.71
N LYS A 188 0.54 -1.93 25.79
CA LYS A 188 -0.70 -1.61 26.53
C LYS A 188 -1.92 -1.73 25.62
N GLU A 189 -3.10 -1.79 26.22
CA GLU A 189 -4.37 -1.74 25.49
C GLU A 189 -5.19 -0.52 25.94
N GLU A 190 -5.48 0.40 25.02
CA GLU A 190 -6.29 1.58 25.32
C GLU A 190 -7.65 1.58 24.61
N MET A 191 -8.57 2.36 25.18
CA MET A 191 -9.79 2.76 24.48
C MET A 191 -9.46 3.81 23.41
N VAL A 192 -9.80 3.51 22.15
CA VAL A 192 -9.49 4.35 20.97
C VAL A 192 -9.85 5.83 21.12
N ALA A 193 -11.05 6.12 21.64
CA ALA A 193 -11.55 7.49 21.72
C ALA A 193 -10.76 8.42 22.67
N PRO A 194 -10.49 8.06 23.95
CA PRO A 194 -9.61 8.87 24.79
C PRO A 194 -8.15 8.88 24.31
N TYR A 195 -7.62 7.77 23.79
CA TYR A 195 -6.25 7.69 23.29
C TYR A 195 -5.98 8.71 22.17
N LEU A 196 -6.78 8.69 21.09
CA LEU A 196 -6.60 9.63 19.96
C LEU A 196 -6.70 11.11 20.38
N LYS A 197 -7.52 11.43 21.40
CA LYS A 197 -7.64 12.79 21.96
C LYS A 197 -6.43 13.23 22.81
N GLN A 198 -5.64 12.29 23.31
CA GLN A 198 -4.39 12.58 24.04
C GLN A 198 -3.18 12.64 23.10
N HIS A 199 -3.24 11.96 21.95
CA HIS A 199 -2.14 11.85 20.99
C HIS A 199 -2.51 12.46 19.61
N PRO A 200 -2.45 13.79 19.45
CA PRO A 200 -2.92 14.51 18.24
C PRO A 200 -2.05 14.28 16.98
N ASP A 201 -0.92 13.61 17.12
CA ASP A 201 0.00 13.14 16.07
C ASP A 201 -0.37 11.76 15.51
N ARG A 202 -1.16 10.96 16.23
CA ARG A 202 -1.66 9.65 15.77
C ARG A 202 -2.69 9.81 14.66
N ARG A 203 -2.71 8.88 13.71
CA ARG A 203 -3.68 8.83 12.59
C ARG A 203 -4.23 7.40 12.45
N LEU A 204 -5.48 7.20 12.85
CA LEU A 204 -6.18 5.93 12.74
C LEU A 204 -6.92 5.85 11.41
N TYR A 205 -6.31 5.20 10.42
CA TYR A 205 -6.94 4.89 9.14
C TYR A 205 -7.97 3.78 9.33
N LEU A 206 -9.25 4.12 9.20
CA LEU A 206 -10.36 3.18 9.33
C LEU A 206 -10.68 2.59 7.96
N THR A 207 -10.73 1.27 7.86
CA THR A 207 -10.92 0.60 6.57
C THR A 207 -11.72 -0.68 6.64
N GLY A 208 -12.37 -1.05 5.54
CA GLY A 208 -13.10 -2.31 5.45
C GLY A 208 -13.66 -2.57 4.06
N HIS A 209 -13.81 -3.86 3.75
CA HIS A 209 -14.45 -4.34 2.53
C HIS A 209 -15.89 -4.78 2.81
N SER A 210 -16.81 -4.48 1.88
CA SER A 210 -18.23 -4.82 1.98
C SER A 210 -18.83 -4.31 3.30
N LEU A 211 -19.45 -5.20 4.09
CA LEU A 211 -19.92 -4.95 5.45
C LEU A 211 -18.87 -4.28 6.35
N GLY A 212 -17.59 -4.67 6.26
CA GLY A 212 -16.52 -4.08 7.05
C GLY A 212 -16.35 -2.58 6.76
N GLY A 213 -16.58 -2.13 5.52
CA GLY A 213 -16.50 -0.71 5.16
C GLY A 213 -17.69 0.10 5.68
N ALA A 214 -18.86 -0.52 5.84
CA ALA A 214 -20.00 0.07 6.54
C ALA A 214 -19.68 0.28 8.03
N VAL A 215 -19.09 -0.74 8.67
CA VAL A 215 -18.61 -0.64 10.06
C VAL A 215 -17.54 0.45 10.21
N ALA A 216 -16.55 0.51 9.31
CA ALA A 216 -15.51 1.54 9.32
C ALA A 216 -16.07 2.97 9.35
N SER A 217 -17.14 3.20 8.57
CA SER A 217 -17.80 4.50 8.48
C SER A 217 -18.54 4.86 9.77
N LEU A 218 -19.23 3.90 10.43
CA LEU A 218 -19.89 4.15 11.71
C LEU A 218 -18.92 4.29 12.88
N VAL A 219 -17.82 3.52 12.90
CA VAL A 219 -16.74 3.68 13.88
C VAL A 219 -16.17 5.10 13.80
N ALA A 220 -15.95 5.63 12.60
CA ALA A 220 -15.47 7.00 12.42
C ALA A 220 -16.46 8.06 12.95
N GLU A 221 -17.75 7.96 12.58
CA GLU A 221 -18.79 8.89 13.04
C GLU A 221 -18.92 8.86 14.57
N ARG A 222 -18.88 7.67 15.19
CA ARG A 222 -18.90 7.51 16.65
C ARG A 222 -17.63 8.02 17.34
N LEU A 223 -16.46 7.99 16.69
CA LEU A 223 -15.25 8.61 17.23
C LEU A 223 -15.32 10.14 17.17
N VAL A 224 -15.80 10.71 16.05
CA VAL A 224 -16.01 12.16 15.90
C VAL A 224 -17.09 12.66 16.88
N GLU A 225 -18.17 11.92 17.09
CA GLU A 225 -19.19 12.21 18.11
C GLU A 225 -18.63 12.19 19.54
N LYS A 226 -17.64 11.32 19.81
CA LYS A 226 -16.89 11.30 21.08
C LYS A 226 -15.77 12.36 21.16
N GLY A 227 -15.72 13.28 20.20
CA GLY A 227 -14.83 14.44 20.17
C GLY A 227 -13.44 14.18 19.59
N VAL A 228 -13.24 13.09 18.84
CA VAL A 228 -11.99 12.87 18.09
C VAL A 228 -12.01 13.76 16.83
N PRO A 229 -10.98 14.59 16.58
CA PRO A 229 -10.84 15.35 15.33
C PRO A 229 -10.93 14.45 14.08
N LYS A 230 -11.77 14.80 13.10
CA LYS A 230 -12.01 13.98 11.90
C LYS A 230 -10.74 13.65 11.11
N ALA A 231 -9.77 14.56 11.09
CA ALA A 231 -8.46 14.37 10.46
C ALA A 231 -7.59 13.28 11.13
N GLN A 232 -7.92 12.85 12.36
CA GLN A 232 -7.30 11.70 13.01
C GLN A 232 -7.95 10.36 12.64
N VAL A 233 -9.13 10.36 12.03
CA VAL A 233 -9.92 9.16 11.68
C VAL A 233 -10.33 9.13 10.19
N PRO A 234 -9.38 9.27 9.24
CA PRO A 234 -9.68 9.19 7.81
C PRO A 234 -10.15 7.77 7.44
N VAL A 235 -11.17 7.69 6.58
CA VAL A 235 -11.84 6.40 6.26
C VAL A 235 -11.67 6.05 4.78
N ILE A 236 -11.23 4.83 4.48
CA ILE A 236 -11.16 4.31 3.11
C ILE A 236 -11.92 2.99 3.06
N THR A 237 -12.93 2.89 2.19
CA THR A 237 -13.84 1.73 2.16
C THR A 237 -13.92 1.11 0.78
N PHE A 238 -14.12 -0.21 0.70
CA PHE A 238 -14.12 -0.97 -0.54
C PHE A 238 -15.48 -1.67 -0.73
N GLY A 239 -16.27 -1.25 -1.71
CA GLY A 239 -17.60 -1.83 -1.96
C GLY A 239 -18.62 -1.63 -0.84
N ALA A 240 -18.42 -0.66 0.05
CA ALA A 240 -19.29 -0.52 1.22
C ALA A 240 -20.76 -0.19 0.84
N PRO A 241 -21.76 -0.86 1.45
CA PRO A 241 -23.16 -0.44 1.38
C PRO A 241 -23.36 0.89 2.12
N ALA A 242 -24.53 1.51 1.97
CA ALA A 242 -24.90 2.68 2.74
C ALA A 242 -25.21 2.27 4.19
N VAL A 243 -24.80 3.10 5.15
CA VAL A 243 -24.88 2.75 6.59
C VAL A 243 -26.18 3.18 7.28
N GLY A 244 -26.89 4.14 6.69
CA GLY A 244 -28.10 4.73 7.29
C GLY A 244 -28.99 5.45 6.29
N ASN A 245 -30.11 5.97 6.79
CA ASN A 245 -31.14 6.65 6.03
C ASN A 245 -30.69 8.03 5.51
N LYS A 246 -31.51 8.69 4.69
CA LYS A 246 -31.24 10.05 4.18
C LYS A 246 -30.96 11.06 5.30
N ALA A 247 -31.74 11.04 6.39
CA ALA A 247 -31.55 11.96 7.52
C ALA A 247 -30.17 11.78 8.18
N PHE A 248 -29.65 10.55 8.25
CA PHE A 248 -28.28 10.29 8.70
C PHE A 248 -27.26 10.87 7.73
N ALA A 249 -27.37 10.57 6.43
CA ALA A 249 -26.44 11.09 5.42
C ALA A 249 -26.39 12.62 5.35
N ASP A 250 -27.54 13.31 5.54
CA ASP A 250 -27.63 14.77 5.53
C ASP A 250 -27.01 15.43 6.79
N VAL A 251 -27.14 14.81 7.98
CA VAL A 251 -26.71 15.37 9.28
C VAL A 251 -25.30 14.94 9.70
N TYR A 252 -24.88 13.75 9.28
CA TYR A 252 -23.60 13.13 9.67
C TYR A 252 -22.60 13.09 8.51
N GLY A 253 -23.03 12.81 7.27
CA GLY A 253 -22.14 12.46 6.14
C GLY A 253 -21.15 13.50 5.60
N LYS A 254 -20.87 14.57 6.35
CA LYS A 254 -19.77 15.55 6.16
C LYS A 254 -18.83 15.65 7.37
N ARG A 255 -19.08 14.91 8.46
CA ARG A 255 -18.32 14.94 9.73
C ARG A 255 -17.04 14.13 9.65
N ILE A 256 -17.01 13.07 8.83
CA ILE A 256 -15.83 12.23 8.59
C ILE A 256 -15.25 12.46 7.19
N ASP A 257 -13.95 12.23 7.04
CA ASP A 257 -13.28 12.25 5.73
C ASP A 257 -13.28 10.85 5.11
N LEU A 258 -14.41 10.52 4.48
CA LEU A 258 -14.69 9.21 3.88
C LEU A 258 -14.37 9.16 2.38
N ILE A 259 -13.51 8.21 1.99
CA ILE A 259 -13.30 7.73 0.63
C ILE A 259 -14.03 6.39 0.44
N ARG A 260 -14.84 6.31 -0.62
CA ARG A 260 -15.55 5.12 -1.08
C ARG A 260 -14.94 4.63 -2.40
N VAL A 261 -14.13 3.59 -2.33
CA VAL A 261 -13.64 2.86 -3.49
C VAL A 261 -14.72 1.90 -3.97
N VAL A 262 -15.14 2.05 -5.23
CA VAL A 262 -16.19 1.24 -5.86
C VAL A 262 -15.74 0.80 -7.25
N THR A 263 -16.06 -0.43 -7.67
CA THR A 263 -15.82 -0.82 -9.07
C THR A 263 -16.98 -0.42 -9.98
N SER A 264 -16.78 -0.45 -11.31
CA SER A 264 -17.83 -0.21 -12.30
C SER A 264 -18.76 -1.41 -12.54
N LEU A 265 -18.53 -2.55 -11.88
CA LEU A 265 -19.34 -3.77 -11.98
C LEU A 265 -19.94 -4.21 -10.64
N ASP A 266 -19.43 -3.67 -9.53
CA ASP A 266 -20.15 -3.66 -8.26
C ASP A 266 -21.52 -2.98 -8.51
N PRO A 267 -22.66 -3.64 -8.26
CA PRO A 267 -23.95 -3.17 -8.72
C PRO A 267 -24.36 -1.85 -8.06
N VAL A 268 -24.11 -0.76 -8.79
CA VAL A 268 -24.64 0.61 -8.59
C VAL A 268 -26.12 0.53 -8.22
N PRO A 269 -26.57 1.20 -7.16
CA PRO A 269 -26.94 0.53 -5.90
C PRO A 269 -28.26 -0.25 -5.89
N GLY A 270 -28.92 -0.45 -7.04
CA GLY A 270 -30.26 -1.03 -7.12
C GLY A 270 -30.39 -2.39 -6.43
N SER A 271 -29.44 -3.31 -6.59
CA SER A 271 -29.53 -4.63 -5.93
C SER A 271 -29.35 -4.55 -4.41
N LEU A 272 -28.50 -3.63 -3.92
CA LEU A 272 -28.31 -3.40 -2.48
C LEU A 272 -29.50 -2.64 -1.89
N GLN A 273 -30.04 -1.64 -2.56
CA GLN A 273 -31.26 -0.93 -2.14
C GLN A 273 -32.49 -1.86 -2.13
N THR A 274 -32.59 -2.79 -3.09
CA THR A 274 -33.62 -3.84 -3.10
C THR A 274 -33.45 -4.83 -1.95
N PHE A 275 -32.22 -5.08 -1.51
CA PHE A 275 -31.92 -6.02 -0.42
C PHE A 275 -31.96 -5.42 0.99
N PHE A 276 -31.67 -4.11 1.14
CA PHE A 276 -31.67 -3.41 2.43
C PHE A 276 -32.96 -2.62 2.72
N GLY A 277 -33.90 -2.52 1.78
CA GLY A 277 -35.31 -2.27 2.08
C GLY A 277 -35.65 -0.92 2.72
N GLY A 278 -35.04 0.18 2.25
CA GLY A 278 -35.38 1.53 2.73
C GLY A 278 -34.53 2.63 2.08
N ASP A 279 -34.75 3.89 2.48
CA ASP A 279 -34.10 5.11 1.97
C ASP A 279 -32.62 5.29 2.39
N PHE A 280 -31.87 4.19 2.34
CA PHE A 280 -30.44 4.13 2.63
C PHE A 280 -29.65 4.99 1.63
N THR A 281 -28.90 5.97 2.16
CA THR A 281 -28.27 7.03 1.37
C THR A 281 -26.74 7.00 1.52
N GLN A 282 -26.04 7.14 0.38
CA GLN A 282 -24.58 7.17 0.32
C GLN A 282 -24.03 8.59 0.53
N PHE A 283 -22.85 8.70 1.14
CA PHE A 283 -22.12 9.96 1.33
C PHE A 283 -20.59 9.74 1.22
N GLY A 284 -19.80 10.82 1.29
CA GLY A 284 -18.33 10.77 1.11
C GLY A 284 -17.86 10.83 -0.35
N LYS A 285 -16.54 10.91 -0.54
CA LYS A 285 -15.88 10.99 -1.86
C LYS A 285 -15.88 9.62 -2.54
N VAL A 286 -16.42 9.52 -3.75
CA VAL A 286 -16.36 8.28 -4.54
C VAL A 286 -15.09 8.24 -5.40
N VAL A 287 -14.32 7.16 -5.28
CA VAL A 287 -13.20 6.81 -6.18
C VAL A 287 -13.61 5.58 -6.98
N LYS A 288 -13.85 5.77 -8.28
CA LYS A 288 -14.31 4.69 -9.16
C LYS A 288 -13.15 3.95 -9.82
N PHE A 289 -13.13 2.64 -9.65
CA PHE A 289 -12.25 1.71 -10.37
C PHE A 289 -13.03 1.13 -11.56
N ASN A 290 -12.46 1.16 -12.77
CA ASN A 290 -13.15 0.70 -13.97
C ASN A 290 -12.74 -0.75 -14.30
N LEU A 291 -13.72 -1.66 -14.27
CA LEU A 291 -13.60 -3.05 -14.71
C LEU A 291 -14.31 -3.25 -16.06
N SER A 292 -13.72 -4.07 -16.93
CA SER A 292 -14.27 -4.40 -18.26
C SER A 292 -15.58 -5.18 -18.17
N LYS A 293 -16.57 -4.84 -19.02
CA LYS A 293 -17.92 -5.45 -19.02
C LYS A 293 -17.96 -6.98 -19.06
N ASN A 294 -16.89 -7.61 -19.55
CA ASN A 294 -16.74 -9.07 -19.61
C ASN A 294 -16.72 -9.78 -18.24
N TYR A 295 -16.58 -9.03 -17.14
CA TYR A 295 -16.50 -9.56 -15.77
C TYR A 295 -17.78 -9.36 -14.95
N SER A 296 -18.90 -9.00 -15.56
CA SER A 296 -20.16 -8.61 -14.88
C SER A 296 -20.79 -9.66 -13.94
N GLY A 297 -20.40 -10.94 -14.05
CA GLY A 297 -20.80 -11.99 -13.10
C GLY A 297 -19.96 -12.05 -11.81
N TYR A 298 -18.77 -11.47 -11.78
CA TYR A 298 -17.83 -11.55 -10.66
C TYR A 298 -18.08 -10.42 -9.66
N GLN A 299 -19.12 -10.60 -8.84
CA GLN A 299 -19.55 -9.58 -7.89
C GLN A 299 -18.94 -9.77 -6.50
N HIS A 300 -18.01 -8.86 -6.17
CA HIS A 300 -17.70 -8.42 -4.79
C HIS A 300 -16.68 -9.23 -3.94
N PRO A 301 -15.57 -9.79 -4.47
CA PRO A 301 -14.42 -10.20 -3.66
C PRO A 301 -13.44 -9.03 -3.39
N VAL A 302 -12.70 -9.09 -2.28
CA VAL A 302 -11.73 -8.04 -1.86
C VAL A 302 -10.49 -7.99 -2.76
N SER A 303 -10.13 -9.14 -3.36
CA SER A 303 -9.02 -9.34 -4.30
C SER A 303 -8.94 -8.29 -5.40
N PHE A 304 -10.03 -8.05 -6.14
CA PHE A 304 -10.05 -7.04 -7.21
C PHE A 304 -9.76 -5.62 -6.69
N TYR A 305 -10.18 -5.30 -5.47
CA TYR A 305 -9.90 -3.99 -4.88
C TYR A 305 -8.41 -3.81 -4.56
N LEU A 306 -7.71 -4.88 -4.14
CA LEU A 306 -6.26 -4.88 -3.96
C LEU A 306 -5.52 -4.80 -5.31
N ASP A 307 -5.81 -5.71 -6.25
CA ASP A 307 -5.17 -5.77 -7.58
C ASP A 307 -5.26 -4.40 -8.31
N LEU A 308 -6.46 -3.80 -8.35
CA LEU A 308 -6.69 -2.50 -8.98
C LEU A 308 -6.10 -1.31 -8.20
N ALA A 309 -6.00 -1.40 -6.87
CA ALA A 309 -5.40 -0.34 -6.06
C ALA A 309 -3.86 -0.32 -6.21
N LEU A 310 -3.22 -1.49 -6.16
CA LEU A 310 -1.78 -1.64 -6.39
C LEU A 310 -1.40 -1.14 -7.78
N ARG A 311 -2.16 -1.53 -8.81
CA ARG A 311 -1.99 -1.02 -10.17
C ARG A 311 -2.06 0.50 -10.23
N ARG A 312 -3.13 1.11 -9.69
CA ARG A 312 -3.31 2.57 -9.72
C ARG A 312 -2.24 3.32 -8.93
N PHE A 313 -1.72 2.73 -7.85
CA PHE A 313 -0.55 3.25 -7.16
C PHE A 313 0.65 3.30 -8.12
N TYR A 314 1.01 2.20 -8.76
CA TYR A 314 2.11 2.15 -9.74
C TYR A 314 1.90 3.09 -10.94
N ASP A 315 0.71 3.10 -11.56
CA ASP A 315 0.35 4.03 -12.64
C ASP A 315 0.61 5.50 -12.23
N SER A 316 0.18 5.88 -11.01
CA SER A 316 0.36 7.25 -10.50
C SER A 316 1.77 7.57 -10.02
N TYR A 317 2.51 6.58 -9.52
CA TYR A 317 3.90 6.72 -9.13
C TYR A 317 4.78 6.95 -10.36
N ASP A 318 4.58 6.18 -11.43
CA ASP A 318 5.39 6.31 -12.64
C ASP A 318 5.12 7.64 -13.36
N GLU A 319 3.88 8.15 -13.31
CA GLU A 319 3.57 9.50 -13.78
C GLU A 319 4.22 10.58 -12.87
N ALA A 320 4.22 10.39 -11.54
CA ALA A 320 4.93 11.29 -10.62
C ALA A 320 6.46 11.28 -10.85
N VAL A 321 7.04 10.14 -11.26
CA VAL A 321 8.45 10.04 -11.70
C VAL A 321 8.67 10.80 -13.02
N LYS A 322 7.79 10.64 -14.02
CA LYS A 322 7.86 11.40 -15.29
C LYS A 322 7.80 12.92 -15.06
N MET A 323 6.96 13.36 -14.12
CA MET A 323 6.82 14.78 -13.73
C MET A 323 7.97 15.31 -12.85
N GLY A 324 8.92 14.44 -12.45
CA GLY A 324 10.08 14.79 -11.62
C GLY A 324 9.75 15.05 -10.15
N LEU A 325 8.66 14.46 -9.64
CA LEU A 325 8.18 14.62 -8.25
C LEU A 325 8.73 13.53 -7.33
N LEU A 326 8.83 12.31 -7.86
CA LEU A 326 9.42 11.17 -7.18
C LEU A 326 10.66 10.69 -7.92
N GLN A 327 11.64 10.18 -7.17
CA GLN A 327 12.74 9.42 -7.75
C GLN A 327 12.30 7.96 -7.92
N LYS A 328 12.61 7.35 -9.07
CA LYS A 328 12.40 5.91 -9.29
C LYS A 328 13.18 5.12 -8.24
N VAL A 329 12.56 4.11 -7.62
CA VAL A 329 13.21 3.24 -6.62
C VAL A 329 14.54 2.71 -7.18
N PRO A 330 15.69 2.93 -6.52
CA PRO A 330 17.01 2.61 -7.06
C PRO A 330 17.19 1.16 -7.50
N LEU A 331 18.03 0.97 -8.53
CA LEU A 331 18.52 -0.34 -8.96
C LEU A 331 19.69 -0.84 -8.09
N ALA A 332 20.28 0.01 -7.25
CA ALA A 332 21.28 -0.42 -6.27
C ALA A 332 21.11 0.31 -4.93
N GLN A 333 21.41 -0.39 -3.85
CA GLN A 333 21.59 0.14 -2.50
C GLN A 333 22.93 -0.39 -1.99
N GLU A 334 23.97 0.43 -2.03
CA GLU A 334 25.33 0.00 -1.70
C GLU A 334 25.74 0.32 -0.25
N GLN A 335 24.93 1.06 0.50
CA GLN A 335 25.29 1.59 1.82
C GLN A 335 25.21 0.54 2.93
N GLY A 336 26.19 0.56 3.84
CA GLY A 336 26.25 -0.31 5.02
C GLY A 336 27.34 -1.38 4.96
N LYS A 337 27.28 -2.35 5.90
CA LYS A 337 28.34 -3.36 6.12
C LYS A 337 27.91 -4.83 5.97
N LYS A 338 26.65 -5.08 5.58
CA LYS A 338 26.17 -6.45 5.30
C LYS A 338 26.75 -6.96 3.96
N PRO A 339 26.70 -8.27 3.67
CA PRO A 339 27.00 -8.78 2.33
C PRO A 339 26.15 -8.09 1.24
N MET A 340 26.67 -8.05 0.02
CA MET A 340 25.98 -7.49 -1.14
C MET A 340 25.29 -8.62 -1.92
N SER A 341 24.03 -8.41 -2.29
CA SER A 341 23.25 -9.37 -3.09
C SER A 341 22.97 -8.83 -4.49
N ALA A 342 23.42 -9.54 -5.51
CA ALA A 342 22.99 -9.31 -6.88
C ALA A 342 21.62 -9.94 -7.11
N LEU A 343 20.71 -9.20 -7.75
CA LEU A 343 19.34 -9.63 -8.04
C LEU A 343 19.09 -9.58 -9.55
N ALA A 344 18.45 -10.62 -10.09
CA ALA A 344 17.87 -10.64 -11.43
C ALA A 344 16.43 -11.15 -11.37
N LEU A 345 15.53 -10.54 -12.13
CA LEU A 345 14.12 -10.93 -12.22
C LEU A 345 13.66 -11.10 -13.67
N TYR A 346 13.01 -12.22 -13.94
CA TYR A 346 12.38 -12.52 -15.23
C TYR A 346 10.88 -12.74 -15.02
N THR A 347 10.04 -12.06 -15.78
CA THR A 347 8.58 -12.13 -15.66
C THR A 347 7.93 -12.47 -16.99
N THR A 348 7.19 -13.57 -17.03
CA THR A 348 6.49 -14.08 -18.21
C THR A 348 4.98 -13.89 -17.99
N GLU A 349 4.34 -12.98 -18.73
CA GLU A 349 2.90 -12.70 -18.62
C GLU A 349 2.14 -13.10 -19.90
N ASP A 350 1.88 -14.40 -20.05
CA ASP A 350 1.13 -14.95 -21.18
C ASP A 350 -0.38 -14.67 -21.05
N SER A 351 -0.94 -14.07 -22.10
CA SER A 351 -2.38 -13.87 -22.28
C SER A 351 -3.06 -13.12 -21.12
N PHE A 352 -2.30 -12.23 -20.47
CA PHE A 352 -2.70 -11.44 -19.31
C PHE A 352 -3.72 -10.35 -19.66
N ASP A 353 -4.67 -10.08 -18.76
CA ASP A 353 -5.70 -9.05 -18.97
C ASP A 353 -5.27 -7.71 -18.37
N ASP A 354 -4.66 -6.90 -19.24
CA ASP A 354 -4.11 -5.57 -18.98
C ASP A 354 -5.13 -4.52 -18.47
N ARG A 355 -6.39 -4.91 -18.20
CA ARG A 355 -7.48 -4.06 -17.71
C ARG A 355 -7.81 -4.24 -16.23
N PHE A 356 -7.23 -5.25 -15.54
CA PHE A 356 -7.43 -5.41 -14.10
C PHE A 356 -6.15 -5.63 -13.29
N SER A 357 -5.16 -6.31 -13.86
CA SER A 357 -3.95 -6.68 -13.12
C SER A 357 -3.06 -5.47 -12.74
N PRO A 358 -2.30 -5.59 -11.64
CA PRO A 358 -1.10 -4.81 -11.37
C PRO A 358 0.14 -5.42 -12.05
N ASP A 359 1.25 -4.68 -12.05
CA ASP A 359 2.59 -5.18 -12.42
C ASP A 359 3.13 -6.06 -11.29
N LEU A 360 2.99 -7.39 -11.45
CA LEU A 360 3.36 -8.36 -10.42
C LEU A 360 4.86 -8.64 -10.40
N GLY A 361 5.54 -8.51 -11.54
CA GLY A 361 6.99 -8.53 -11.61
C GLY A 361 7.58 -7.41 -10.75
N ARG A 362 7.06 -6.19 -10.89
CA ARG A 362 7.43 -5.07 -10.00
C ARG A 362 7.08 -5.30 -8.54
N PHE A 363 5.91 -5.86 -8.23
CA PHE A 363 5.55 -6.17 -6.84
C PHE A 363 6.58 -7.10 -6.17
N VAL A 364 6.98 -8.17 -6.87
CA VAL A 364 8.05 -9.06 -6.42
C VAL A 364 9.40 -8.32 -6.35
N LEU A 365 9.76 -7.50 -7.34
CA LEU A 365 11.02 -6.73 -7.34
C LEU A 365 11.10 -5.71 -6.20
N ASP A 366 9.98 -5.07 -5.83
CA ASP A 366 9.91 -4.12 -4.72
C ASP A 366 10.15 -4.83 -3.39
N ASP A 367 9.57 -6.02 -3.20
CA ASP A 367 9.72 -6.85 -2.00
C ASP A 367 11.17 -7.37 -1.81
N TYR A 368 11.76 -7.98 -2.85
CA TYR A 368 13.18 -8.40 -2.77
C TYR A 368 14.12 -7.22 -2.49
N ARG A 369 13.85 -6.02 -3.02
CA ARG A 369 14.66 -4.83 -2.74
C ARG A 369 14.46 -4.25 -1.33
N ALA A 370 13.29 -4.45 -0.73
CA ALA A 370 13.04 -4.04 0.65
C ALA A 370 13.66 -5.01 1.68
N MET A 371 13.71 -6.31 1.36
CA MET A 371 14.39 -7.33 2.18
C MET A 371 15.92 -7.25 2.15
N LEU A 372 16.53 -6.95 1.00
CA LEU A 372 17.98 -7.03 0.85
C LEU A 372 18.68 -5.78 1.40
N PRO A 373 19.54 -5.87 2.44
CA PRO A 373 20.11 -4.68 3.08
C PRO A 373 21.06 -3.88 2.18
N ARG A 374 21.72 -4.59 1.27
CA ARG A 374 22.55 -4.06 0.20
C ARG A 374 22.29 -4.92 -1.04
N TYR A 375 21.91 -4.27 -2.14
CA TYR A 375 21.58 -4.97 -3.37
C TYR A 375 22.09 -4.24 -4.61
N THR A 376 22.23 -4.98 -5.70
CA THR A 376 22.36 -4.45 -7.05
C THR A 376 21.51 -5.28 -8.00
N VAL A 377 20.65 -4.63 -8.78
CA VAL A 377 19.77 -5.25 -9.77
C VAL A 377 20.52 -5.32 -11.09
N LEU A 378 20.85 -6.53 -11.54
CA LEU A 378 21.67 -6.77 -12.73
C LEU A 378 20.83 -6.77 -14.01
N ASP A 379 19.64 -7.36 -13.96
CA ASP A 379 18.77 -7.56 -15.11
C ASP A 379 17.31 -7.66 -14.61
N VAL A 380 16.39 -7.01 -15.32
CA VAL A 380 14.94 -7.13 -15.09
C VAL A 380 14.29 -7.16 -16.46
N LYS A 381 13.59 -8.25 -16.75
CA LYS A 381 12.84 -8.39 -18.00
C LYS A 381 11.41 -8.84 -17.76
N HIS A 382 10.52 -8.33 -18.60
CA HIS A 382 9.10 -8.65 -18.62
C HIS A 382 8.70 -8.87 -20.08
N GLU A 383 8.26 -10.08 -20.42
CA GLU A 383 7.87 -10.48 -21.78
C GLU A 383 6.54 -11.26 -21.74
N LYS A 384 5.84 -11.31 -22.87
CA LYS A 384 4.53 -12.00 -22.98
C LYS A 384 4.63 -13.49 -23.31
N GLU A 385 5.84 -13.96 -23.56
CA GLU A 385 6.17 -15.32 -24.01
C GLU A 385 7.45 -15.76 -23.31
N ASP A 386 7.62 -17.07 -23.16
CA ASP A 386 8.74 -17.70 -22.44
C ASP A 386 10.02 -17.75 -23.30
N ASN A 387 10.46 -16.57 -23.74
CA ASN A 387 11.56 -16.39 -24.70
C ASN A 387 12.91 -16.07 -24.02
N PHE A 388 12.94 -15.98 -22.69
CA PHE A 388 14.15 -15.64 -21.92
C PHE A 388 15.20 -16.74 -21.97
N ARG A 389 16.44 -16.39 -22.38
CA ARG A 389 17.63 -17.18 -22.05
C ARG A 389 18.32 -16.59 -20.82
N ILE A 390 18.10 -17.22 -19.67
CA ILE A 390 18.78 -16.87 -18.42
C ILE A 390 20.20 -17.45 -18.44
N GLU A 391 21.16 -16.67 -18.92
CA GLU A 391 22.58 -17.01 -18.86
C GLU A 391 23.14 -16.83 -17.45
N GLU A 392 22.93 -17.80 -16.56
CA GLU A 392 23.42 -17.75 -15.17
C GLU A 392 24.94 -17.46 -15.11
N GLY A 393 25.74 -18.07 -16.00
CA GLY A 393 27.19 -17.83 -16.06
C GLY A 393 27.59 -16.41 -16.47
N THR A 394 26.68 -15.65 -17.09
CA THR A 394 26.84 -14.21 -17.41
C THR A 394 26.42 -13.37 -16.20
N LEU A 395 25.29 -13.70 -15.55
CA LEU A 395 24.84 -13.06 -14.31
C LEU A 395 25.84 -13.22 -13.16
N MET A 396 26.43 -14.40 -12.97
CA MET A 396 27.46 -14.65 -11.94
C MET A 396 28.68 -13.73 -12.12
N LYS A 397 29.16 -13.55 -13.36
CA LYS A 397 30.30 -12.66 -13.66
C LYS A 397 29.95 -11.20 -13.39
N ALA A 398 28.73 -10.78 -13.72
CA ALA A 398 28.24 -9.43 -13.43
C ALA A 398 28.10 -9.19 -11.91
N ALA A 399 27.58 -10.17 -11.17
CA ALA A 399 27.47 -10.14 -9.71
C ALA A 399 28.84 -10.05 -9.02
N GLN A 400 29.79 -10.91 -9.41
CA GLN A 400 31.17 -10.87 -8.92
C GLN A 400 31.85 -9.53 -9.22
N LYS A 401 31.67 -8.98 -10.43
CA LYS A 401 32.17 -7.65 -10.81
C LYS A 401 31.57 -6.52 -9.97
N ALA A 402 30.32 -6.66 -9.53
CA ALA A 402 29.65 -5.72 -8.63
C ALA A 402 29.98 -5.94 -7.14
N GLY A 403 30.90 -6.86 -6.81
CA GLY A 403 31.27 -7.16 -5.43
C GLY A 403 30.16 -7.84 -4.62
N ALA A 404 29.26 -8.55 -5.28
CA ALA A 404 28.21 -9.32 -4.61
C ALA A 404 28.76 -10.65 -4.05
N SER A 405 28.36 -10.95 -2.81
CA SER A 405 28.59 -12.23 -2.14
C SER A 405 27.58 -13.29 -2.56
N TYR A 406 26.41 -12.87 -3.05
CA TYR A 406 25.31 -13.73 -3.46
C TYR A 406 24.71 -13.28 -4.79
N LEU A 407 24.26 -14.24 -5.60
CA LEU A 407 23.36 -14.03 -6.73
C LEU A 407 21.98 -14.62 -6.37
N ILE A 408 20.93 -13.85 -6.64
CA ILE A 408 19.53 -14.24 -6.51
C ILE A 408 18.89 -14.07 -7.88
N ILE A 409 18.43 -15.16 -8.48
CA ILE A 409 17.63 -15.15 -9.71
C ILE A 409 16.20 -15.49 -9.33
N VAL A 410 15.24 -14.72 -9.81
CA VAL A 410 13.81 -14.92 -9.57
C VAL A 410 13.11 -15.06 -10.92
N THR A 411 12.20 -16.05 -11.07
CA THR A 411 11.27 -16.10 -12.21
C THR A 411 9.83 -16.03 -11.72
N LEU A 412 9.01 -15.24 -12.40
CA LEU A 412 7.57 -15.13 -12.18
C LEU A 412 6.85 -15.46 -13.48
N ASP A 413 6.28 -16.65 -13.54
CA ASP A 413 5.59 -17.17 -14.73
C ASP A 413 4.08 -17.17 -14.49
N ILE A 414 3.38 -16.27 -15.16
CA ILE A 414 1.93 -16.11 -15.13
C ILE A 414 1.38 -16.60 -16.48
N LYS A 415 0.87 -17.83 -16.50
CA LYS A 415 0.48 -18.55 -17.73
C LYS A 415 -1.00 -18.92 -17.69
N ARG A 416 -1.76 -18.53 -18.71
CA ARG A 416 -3.22 -18.73 -18.74
C ARG A 416 -3.56 -20.17 -19.10
N LEU A 417 -4.53 -20.77 -18.40
CA LEU A 417 -4.97 -22.14 -18.65
C LEU A 417 -5.86 -22.25 -19.89
N GLY A 418 -5.25 -22.15 -21.07
CA GLY A 418 -5.90 -22.21 -22.37
C GLY A 418 -7.04 -21.18 -22.48
N GLN A 419 -8.20 -21.61 -22.96
CA GLN A 419 -9.38 -20.73 -23.08
C GLN A 419 -10.11 -20.46 -21.75
N SER A 420 -9.67 -21.04 -20.62
CA SER A 420 -10.34 -20.87 -19.33
C SER A 420 -10.15 -19.47 -18.73
N ARG A 421 -10.77 -19.24 -17.56
CA ARG A 421 -10.59 -18.05 -16.71
C ARG A 421 -9.71 -18.34 -15.48
N ALA A 422 -8.77 -19.26 -15.61
CA ALA A 422 -7.77 -19.53 -14.59
C ALA A 422 -6.36 -19.33 -15.16
N PHE A 423 -5.43 -19.00 -14.26
CA PHE A 423 -4.00 -18.89 -14.52
C PHE A 423 -3.27 -19.87 -13.61
N TYR A 424 -2.08 -20.29 -14.01
CA TYR A 424 -1.05 -20.65 -13.05
C TYR A 424 -0.16 -19.43 -12.82
N ILE A 425 0.11 -19.13 -11.56
CA ILE A 425 1.24 -18.29 -11.16
C ILE A 425 2.29 -19.24 -10.60
N THR A 426 3.49 -19.20 -11.15
CA THR A 426 4.66 -19.93 -10.66
C THR A 426 5.73 -18.91 -10.30
N LEU A 427 6.28 -19.03 -9.09
CA LEU A 427 7.36 -18.19 -8.60
C LEU A 427 8.54 -19.10 -8.25
N SER A 428 9.68 -18.89 -8.90
CA SER A 428 10.94 -19.57 -8.57
C SER A 428 11.97 -18.61 -8.00
N GLN A 429 12.82 -19.11 -7.10
CA GLN A 429 13.94 -18.40 -6.50
C GLN A 429 15.17 -19.31 -6.57
N HIS A 430 16.27 -18.81 -7.12
CA HIS A 430 17.57 -19.46 -7.11
C HIS A 430 18.58 -18.57 -6.39
N VAL A 431 19.01 -19.00 -5.20
CA VAL A 431 20.02 -18.32 -4.38
C VAL A 431 21.34 -19.06 -4.49
N ARG A 432 22.39 -18.39 -4.94
CA ARG A 432 23.75 -18.94 -5.04
C ARG A 432 24.77 -18.05 -4.32
N SER A 433 25.62 -18.64 -3.50
CA SER A 433 26.82 -17.96 -2.98
C SER A 433 27.87 -17.83 -4.07
N LEU A 434 28.50 -16.67 -4.14
CA LEU A 434 29.63 -16.36 -5.02
C LEU A 434 30.97 -16.47 -4.26
N GLU A 435 30.90 -16.67 -2.95
CA GLU A 435 32.03 -16.87 -2.04
C GLU A 435 32.01 -18.29 -1.45
N GLY A 436 33.18 -18.93 -1.37
CA GLY A 436 33.37 -20.24 -0.72
C GLY A 436 32.67 -21.43 -1.42
N PRO A 437 32.64 -22.60 -0.76
CA PRO A 437 32.05 -23.80 -1.32
C PRO A 437 30.51 -23.81 -1.23
N GLY A 438 29.85 -23.37 -2.30
CA GLY A 438 28.78 -24.18 -2.89
C GLY A 438 27.36 -24.09 -2.32
N LEU A 439 26.95 -23.02 -1.63
CA LEU A 439 25.52 -22.78 -1.45
C LEU A 439 24.88 -22.46 -2.82
N SER A 440 23.95 -23.31 -3.27
CA SER A 440 23.12 -23.10 -4.46
C SER A 440 21.77 -23.77 -4.27
N THR A 441 20.77 -23.00 -3.83
CA THR A 441 19.41 -23.48 -3.53
C THR A 441 18.44 -22.96 -4.59
N LEU A 442 17.68 -23.86 -5.20
CA LEU A 442 16.56 -23.55 -6.09
C LEU A 442 15.26 -23.97 -5.41
N THR A 443 14.32 -23.05 -5.29
CA THR A 443 12.95 -23.31 -4.81
C THR A 443 11.94 -22.77 -5.82
N MET A 444 10.76 -23.40 -5.85
CA MET A 444 9.68 -23.06 -6.76
C MET A 444 8.34 -23.39 -6.12
N GLY A 445 7.46 -22.39 -6.05
CA GLY A 445 6.05 -22.57 -5.72
C GLY A 445 5.18 -22.32 -6.95
N SER A 446 4.05 -23.00 -7.07
CA SER A 446 3.06 -22.75 -8.13
C SER A 446 1.65 -22.90 -7.58
N THR A 447 0.77 -21.96 -7.94
CA THR A 447 -0.64 -21.97 -7.51
C THR A 447 -1.56 -21.66 -8.67
N ARG A 448 -2.75 -22.28 -8.65
CA ARG A 448 -3.80 -22.10 -9.64
C ARG A 448 -4.76 -21.02 -9.17
N VAL A 449 -4.83 -19.93 -9.91
CA VAL A 449 -5.59 -18.72 -9.54
C VAL A 449 -6.76 -18.52 -10.49
N SER A 450 -7.98 -18.39 -9.97
CA SER A 450 -9.12 -17.82 -10.68
C SER A 450 -9.27 -16.33 -10.35
N PHE A 451 -9.87 -15.55 -11.25
CA PHE A 451 -9.98 -14.08 -11.12
C PHE A 451 -10.51 -13.60 -9.75
N ASP A 452 -11.40 -14.36 -9.13
CA ASP A 452 -11.99 -14.06 -7.82
C ASP A 452 -11.03 -14.22 -6.63
N GLN A 453 -9.95 -15.01 -6.76
CA GLN A 453 -8.95 -15.23 -5.72
C GLN A 453 -7.89 -14.11 -5.62
N GLY A 454 -7.73 -13.30 -6.68
CA GLY A 454 -6.77 -12.19 -6.74
C GLY A 454 -5.37 -12.61 -7.12
N LEU A 455 -4.75 -11.86 -8.01
CA LEU A 455 -3.39 -12.16 -8.47
C LEU A 455 -2.36 -11.75 -7.41
N THR A 456 -2.48 -10.56 -6.83
CA THR A 456 -1.55 -10.07 -5.79
C THR A 456 -1.52 -10.99 -4.57
N GLN A 457 -2.69 -11.45 -4.11
CA GLN A 457 -2.78 -12.35 -2.94
C GLN A 457 -2.12 -13.70 -3.22
N ALA A 458 -2.34 -14.27 -4.42
CA ALA A 458 -1.71 -15.52 -4.83
C ALA A 458 -0.19 -15.40 -5.03
N THR A 459 0.28 -14.32 -5.68
CA THR A 459 1.72 -14.03 -5.81
C THR A 459 2.36 -13.83 -4.44
N LEU A 460 1.70 -13.12 -3.52
CA LEU A 460 2.18 -12.87 -2.17
C LEU A 460 2.26 -14.17 -1.33
N SER A 461 1.28 -15.06 -1.46
CA SER A 461 1.33 -16.39 -0.82
C SER A 461 2.55 -17.21 -1.28
N LEU A 462 2.83 -17.27 -2.58
CA LEU A 462 4.04 -17.92 -3.10
C LEU A 462 5.34 -17.22 -2.63
N LEU A 463 5.27 -15.91 -2.43
CA LEU A 463 6.39 -15.08 -2.00
C LEU A 463 6.75 -15.35 -0.53
N GLU A 464 5.77 -15.56 0.38
CA GLU A 464 6.05 -16.00 1.76
C GLU A 464 6.92 -17.28 1.80
N ASP A 465 6.63 -18.27 0.97
CA ASP A 465 7.45 -19.49 0.88
C ASP A 465 8.90 -19.16 0.47
N GLN A 466 9.09 -18.29 -0.53
CA GLN A 466 10.43 -17.88 -0.97
C GLN A 466 11.13 -17.02 0.09
N LYS A 467 10.39 -16.23 0.88
CA LYS A 467 10.88 -15.42 2.00
C LYS A 467 11.35 -16.31 3.15
N ALA A 468 10.59 -17.34 3.51
CA ALA A 468 10.97 -18.32 4.53
C ALA A 468 12.27 -19.04 4.17
N VAL A 469 12.44 -19.44 2.90
CA VAL A 469 13.68 -20.05 2.40
C VAL A 469 14.85 -19.05 2.51
N ILE A 470 14.75 -17.87 1.91
CA ILE A 470 15.89 -16.96 1.81
C ILE A 470 16.29 -16.34 3.16
N ARG A 471 15.37 -16.20 4.13
CA ARG A 471 15.70 -15.79 5.51
C ARG A 471 16.58 -16.80 6.24
N ASN A 472 16.34 -18.09 6.01
CA ASN A 472 17.18 -19.17 6.56
C ASN A 472 18.56 -19.24 5.89
N LEU A 473 18.65 -18.90 4.59
CA LEU A 473 19.92 -18.88 3.85
C LEU A 473 20.76 -17.61 4.12
N LEU A 474 20.10 -16.45 4.23
CA LEU A 474 20.71 -15.12 4.32
C LEU A 474 20.28 -14.43 5.62
N PRO A 475 20.87 -14.78 6.79
CA PRO A 475 20.50 -14.25 8.12
C PRO A 475 20.87 -12.77 8.35
N PHE A 476 21.10 -12.02 7.27
CA PHE A 476 21.31 -10.58 7.25
C PHE A 476 20.20 -9.82 6.53
N ILE A 477 19.20 -10.51 5.96
CA ILE A 477 17.99 -9.91 5.39
C ILE A 477 17.29 -9.00 6.42
N ARG A 478 16.76 -7.88 5.93
CA ARG A 478 15.97 -6.94 6.73
C ARG A 478 14.54 -7.45 6.87
N THR A 479 14.06 -7.40 8.10
CA THR A 479 12.71 -6.95 8.42
C THR A 479 12.86 -5.54 9.05
N GLU A 480 11.85 -4.67 8.89
CA GLU A 480 11.70 -3.28 9.37
C GLU A 480 11.89 -2.10 8.38
N GLU A 481 12.45 -2.26 7.18
CA GLU A 481 12.45 -1.14 6.20
C GLU A 481 11.10 -1.00 5.49
N ARG A 482 10.85 0.09 4.76
CA ARG A 482 9.55 0.33 4.12
C ARG A 482 9.53 -0.22 2.70
N LEU A 483 8.65 -1.20 2.44
CA LEU A 483 8.35 -1.72 1.10
C LEU A 483 8.09 -0.59 0.09
N TRP A 484 7.19 0.32 0.45
CA TRP A 484 6.84 1.48 -0.38
C TRP A 484 7.45 2.76 0.21
N ASN A 485 8.77 2.90 0.02
CA ASN A 485 9.54 4.10 0.36
C ASN A 485 9.16 5.29 -0.56
N LEU A 486 7.93 5.81 -0.42
CA LEU A 486 7.71 7.23 -0.70
C LEU A 486 8.45 8.00 0.39
N THR A 487 9.52 8.70 0.03
CA THR A 487 10.07 9.77 0.85
C THR A 487 8.93 10.76 1.12
N PRO A 488 8.55 11.02 2.39
CA PRO A 488 7.52 12.01 2.66
C PRO A 488 8.05 13.40 2.32
N GLY A 489 7.71 13.89 1.12
CA GLY A 489 7.44 15.32 0.99
C GLY A 489 6.32 15.63 1.99
N ASP A 490 6.64 16.41 3.02
CA ASP A 490 5.76 16.72 4.16
C ASP A 490 4.34 17.06 3.68
N ASP A 491 3.31 16.73 4.47
CA ASP A 491 1.95 17.24 4.24
C ASP A 491 1.89 18.73 4.63
N THR A 492 2.53 19.55 3.79
CA THR A 492 2.65 21.01 3.90
C THR A 492 1.38 21.77 3.49
N SER A 493 0.37 21.06 2.97
CA SER A 493 -0.87 21.64 2.43
C SER A 493 -2.08 21.58 3.37
N GLU A 494 -1.97 21.00 4.58
CA GLU A 494 -3.01 21.10 5.61
C GLU A 494 -2.74 22.28 6.57
N ASN A 495 -2.74 23.48 5.99
CA ASN A 495 -2.80 24.76 6.70
C ASN A 495 -3.42 25.82 5.78
N HIS A 496 -4.75 25.92 5.80
CA HIS A 496 -5.55 27.16 5.93
C HIS A 496 -7.05 26.88 5.71
#